data_AF-A0A439VDF7-F1
#
_entry.id   AF-A0A439VDF7-F1
#
_cell.length_a   1.000
_cell.length_b   1.000
_cell.length_c   1.000
_cell.angle_alpha   90.00
_cell.angle_beta   90.00
_cell.angle_gamma   90.00
#
_symmetry.space_group_name_H-M   'P 1'
#
loop_
_entity.id
_entity.type
_entity.pdbx_description
1 polymer ?
#
loop_
_entity_poly.entity_id
_entity_poly.type
_entity_poly.pdbx_seq_one_letter_code
_entity_poly.pdbx_strand_id
1 'polypeptide(L)' 'MKNEHDPEPTPDETAGMVWWNSLTESDRAAWLARAGSAVPADAWAAYKRLGNVERQPRTVN' A
#
# COMPACT_ATOMS: atom_id res chain seq x y z
N MET A 1 6.02 33.36 -5.58
CA MET A 1 4.91 32.38 -5.47
C MET A 1 5.35 31.25 -4.57
N LYS A 2 4.44 30.72 -3.75
CA LYS A 2 4.71 29.53 -2.93
C LYS A 2 4.86 28.35 -3.90
N ASN A 3 5.89 27.54 -3.75
CA ASN A 3 6.14 26.42 -4.65
C ASN A 3 5.08 25.35 -4.39
N GLU A 4 4.06 25.32 -5.26
CA GLU A 4 2.92 24.39 -5.32
C GLU A 4 3.34 22.98 -5.77
N HIS A 5 4.46 22.45 -5.29
CA HIS A 5 4.71 21.01 -5.36
C HIS A 5 3.90 20.34 -4.24
N ASP A 6 2.57 20.40 -4.35
CA ASP A 6 1.77 19.27 -3.91
C ASP A 6 2.01 18.23 -5.01
N PRO A 7 2.89 17.22 -4.83
CA PRO A 7 2.99 16.18 -5.83
C PRO A 7 1.59 15.61 -5.96
N GLU A 8 0.95 15.78 -7.13
CA GLU A 8 -0.30 15.09 -7.41
C GLU A 8 -0.09 13.64 -6.98
N PRO A 9 -0.92 13.13 -6.04
CA PRO A 9 -0.66 11.83 -5.44
C PRO A 9 -0.57 10.85 -6.59
N THR A 10 0.57 10.18 -6.70
CA THR A 10 0.79 9.23 -7.79
C THR A 10 -0.36 8.23 -7.79
N PRO A 11 -0.75 7.66 -8.95
CA PRO A 11 -1.83 6.68 -8.99
C PRO A 11 -1.62 5.51 -8.00
N ASP A 12 -0.36 5.18 -7.67
CA ASP A 12 0.02 4.26 -6.59
C ASP A 12 -0.35 4.74 -5.18
N GLU A 13 -0.18 6.03 -4.87
CA GLU A 13 -0.58 6.65 -3.60
C GLU A 13 -2.09 6.73 -3.49
N THR A 14 -2.77 7.13 -4.57
CA THR A 14 -4.25 7.15 -4.60
C THR A 14 -4.82 5.76 -4.40
N ALA A 15 -4.26 4.73 -5.05
CA ALA A 15 -4.66 3.34 -4.83
C ALA A 15 -4.40 2.87 -3.39
N GLY A 16 -3.27 3.26 -2.80
CA GLY A 16 -2.97 2.98 -1.40
C GLY A 16 -3.96 3.66 -0.44
N MET A 17 -4.37 4.90 -0.75
CA MET A 17 -5.37 5.65 0.01
C MET A 17 -6.76 5.02 -0.10
N VAL A 18 -7.20 4.63 -1.29
CA VAL A 18 -8.50 3.97 -1.50
C VAL A 18 -8.53 2.61 -0.81
N TRP A 19 -7.48 1.82 -0.94
CA TRP A 19 -7.33 0.56 -0.23
C TRP A 19 -7.38 0.77 1.28
N TRP A 20 -6.58 1.71 1.80
CA TRP A 20 -6.56 2.02 3.23
C TRP A 20 -7.92 2.48 3.75
N ASN A 21 -8.64 3.30 2.99
CA ASN A 21 -10.00 3.73 3.31
C ASN A 21 -11.01 2.59 3.29
N SER A 22 -10.78 1.55 2.49
CA SER A 22 -11.65 0.37 2.43
C SER A 22 -11.39 -0.64 3.55
N LEU A 23 -10.28 -0.55 4.29
CA LEU A 23 -9.95 -1.44 5.41
C LEU A 23 -10.64 -1.03 6.71
N THR A 24 -10.98 -2.04 7.53
CA THR A 24 -11.42 -1.83 8.92
C THR A 24 -10.26 -1.47 9.84
N GLU A 25 -10.53 -0.91 11.02
CA GLU A 25 -9.50 -0.60 12.02
C GLU A 25 -8.68 -1.84 12.42
N SER A 26 -9.32 -3.00 12.54
CA SER A 26 -8.67 -4.28 12.83
C SER A 26 -7.73 -4.71 11.70
N ASP A 27 -8.16 -4.59 10.45
CA ASP A 27 -7.32 -4.87 9.28
C ASP A 27 -6.13 -3.90 9.21
N ARG A 28 -6.38 -2.61 9.44
CA ARG A 28 -5.30 -1.61 9.50
C ARG A 28 -4.28 -1.99 10.57
N ALA A 29 -4.72 -2.32 11.79
CA ALA A 29 -3.83 -2.74 12.86
C ALA A 29 -3.01 -3.99 12.49
N ALA A 30 -3.63 -4.99 11.84
CA ALA A 30 -2.94 -6.17 11.35
C ALA A 30 -1.88 -5.81 10.29
N TRP A 31 -2.19 -4.91 9.36
CA TRP A 31 -1.26 -4.47 8.33
C TRP A 31 -0.12 -3.60 8.89
N LEU A 32 -0.38 -2.71 9.85
CA LEU A 32 0.65 -1.93 10.54
C LEU A 32 1.59 -2.85 11.34
N ALA A 33 1.04 -3.84 12.06
CA ALA A 33 1.83 -4.83 12.77
C ALA A 33 2.68 -5.68 11.82
N ARG A 34 2.14 -6.01 10.64
CA ARG A 34 2.85 -6.81 9.63
C ARG A 34 3.93 -6.01 8.90
N ALA A 35 3.69 -4.73 8.68
CA ALA A 35 4.68 -3.78 8.15
C ALA A 35 5.79 -3.51 9.19
N GLY A 36 5.47 -3.68 10.48
CA GLY A 36 6.36 -3.29 11.58
C GLY A 36 6.43 -1.77 11.74
N SER A 37 5.46 -1.06 11.17
CA SER A 37 5.44 0.40 11.10
C SER A 37 4.01 0.90 11.23
N ALA A 38 3.82 2.00 11.96
CA ALA A 38 2.53 2.68 12.09
C ALA A 38 2.19 3.56 10.87
N VAL A 39 2.84 3.30 9.72
CA VAL A 39 2.71 4.11 8.50
C VAL A 39 1.86 3.36 7.46
N PRO A 40 0.75 3.94 6.98
CA PRO A 40 -0.12 3.31 5.97
C PRO A 40 0.59 3.04 4.64
N ALA A 41 1.57 3.87 4.27
CA ALA A 41 2.40 3.63 3.08
C ALA A 41 3.25 2.36 3.19
N ASP A 42 3.74 2.03 4.38
CA ASP A 42 4.55 0.82 4.62
C ASP A 42 3.66 -0.44 4.63
N ALA A 43 2.47 -0.33 5.24
CA ALA A 43 1.41 -1.33 5.12
C ALA A 43 1.01 -1.60 3.66
N TRP A 44 0.87 -0.55 2.84
CA TRP A 44 0.58 -0.69 1.41
C TRP A 44 1.74 -1.35 0.66
N ALA A 45 2.99 -1.01 0.97
CA ALA A 45 4.15 -1.68 0.40
C ALA A 45 4.19 -3.18 0.75
N ALA A 46 3.86 -3.55 1.99
CA ALA A 46 3.72 -4.95 2.41
C ALA A 46 2.60 -5.67 1.67
N TYR A 47 1.45 -5.02 1.49
CA TYR A 47 0.33 -5.54 0.69
C TYR A 47 0.72 -5.76 -0.77
N LYS A 48 1.39 -4.78 -1.40
CA LYS A 48 1.89 -4.90 -2.78
C LYS A 48 2.88 -6.05 -2.95
N ARG A 49 3.77 -6.28 -1.97
CA ARG A 49 4.67 -7.44 -1.97
C ARG A 49 3.91 -8.77 -1.91
N LEU A 50 2.82 -8.84 -1.14
CA LEU A 50 1.98 -10.02 -1.06
C LEU A 50 1.21 -10.26 -2.39
N GLY A 51 0.61 -9.21 -2.94
CA GLY A 51 -0.14 -9.29 -4.21
C GLY A 51 0.75 -9.55 -5.45
N ASN A 52 2.02 -9.17 -5.41
CA ASN A 52 2.98 -9.51 -6.48
C ASN A 52 3.39 -10.99 -6.48
N VAL A 53 3.28 -11.69 -5.36
CA VAL A 53 3.61 -13.13 -5.27
C VAL A 53 2.57 -13.99 -5.98
N GLU A 54 1.30 -13.58 -6.00
CA GLU A 54 0.23 -14.36 -6.65
C GLU A 54 0.12 -14.15 -8.17
N ARG A 55 0.77 -13.10 -8.71
CA ARG A 55 0.74 -12.79 -10.15
C ARG A 55 2.01 -13.18 -10.90
N GLN A 56 2.92 -13.94 -10.29
CA GLN A 56 3.92 -14.65 -11.07
C GLN A 56 3.31 -15.99 -11.52
N PRO A 57 3.04 -16.20 -12.82
CA PRO A 57 2.93 -17.57 -13.30
C PRO A 57 4.27 -18.21 -12.96
N ARG A 58 4.26 -19.16 -12.02
CA ARG A 58 5.38 -20.09 -11.92
C ARG A 58 5.52 -20.68 -13.32
N THR A 59 6.47 -20.19 -14.08
CA THR A 59 6.95 -20.85 -15.28
C THR A 59 7.46 -22.19 -14.80
N VAL A 60 6.55 -23.16 -14.79
CA VAL A 60 6.87 -24.57 -14.70
C VAL A 60 7.61 -24.89 -15.99
N ASN A 61 8.90 -25.17 -15.82
CA ASN A 61 9.79 -25.66 -16.86
C ASN A 61 9.41 -27.09 -17.28
#